data_AF-Q8VV67-F1
#
_entry.id   AF-Q8VV67-F1
#
_cell.length_a   1.000
_cell.length_b   1.000
_cell.length_c   1.000
_cell.angle_alpha   90.00
_cell.angle_beta   90.00
_cell.angle_gamma   90.00
#
_symmetry.space_group_name_H-M   'P 1'
#
loop_
_entity.id
_entity.type
_entity.pdbx_description
1 polymer ?
#
loop_
_entity_poly.entity_id
_entity_poly.type
_entity_poly.pdbx_seq_one_letter_code
_entity_poly.pdbx_strand_id
1 'polypeptide(L)'
;MKIIIFRVLTFFFVIFSVNVVAKEFTLDFSTAKTYVDSLNVIRSAIGTPLQTISSGGTSLLMIDSGTGGNLFAVDVRGIDPEEGRFNNLRLIVERNNLYVTGFVNRTNNVFYRFADFSHVTFPGTTAVTLSGDSSYTTLQRVAGISRTGMQINRHSLTTSYLDLMSHSGTSLTQSVARAMLRFVTVTAEALRFRQIQRGFRTTLDDLSGRSYVMTAEDVDLTLNWGRLSSVLPDYHGQDSVRVGRISFGSVNAILGSVALILNCHHHASRVARIVPNEFPSMCPVDGRVRGITHNKILWDSSTLGAILIRRAISS
;
A
#
# COMPACT_ATOMS: atom_id res chain seq x y z
N MET A 1 21.34 24.12 -47.92
CA MET A 1 20.21 23.16 -47.76
C MET A 1 20.39 22.16 -46.61
N LYS A 2 21.59 21.63 -46.33
CA LYS A 2 21.84 20.66 -45.24
C LYS A 2 21.67 21.19 -43.80
N ILE A 3 21.84 22.49 -43.58
CA ILE A 3 21.79 23.10 -42.22
C ILE A 3 20.34 23.33 -41.74
N ILE A 4 19.38 23.48 -42.65
CA ILE A 4 17.96 23.73 -42.30
C ILE A 4 17.28 22.42 -41.85
N ILE A 5 17.63 21.29 -42.49
CA ILE A 5 17.08 19.97 -42.14
C ILE A 5 17.52 19.55 -40.72
N PHE A 6 18.75 19.87 -40.31
CA PHE A 6 19.25 19.51 -38.99
C PHE A 6 18.52 20.27 -37.87
N ARG A 7 18.22 21.57 -38.06
CA ARG A 7 17.48 22.38 -37.07
C ARG A 7 16.01 21.98 -36.94
N VAL A 8 15.37 21.56 -38.03
CA VAL A 8 13.98 21.06 -37.97
C VAL A 8 13.92 19.70 -37.26
N LEU A 9 14.91 18.81 -37.48
CA LEU A 9 14.99 17.55 -36.74
C LEU A 9 15.28 17.71 -35.24
N THR A 10 16.09 18.70 -34.85
CA THR A 10 16.33 18.97 -33.42
C THR A 10 15.07 19.54 -32.75
N PHE A 11 14.29 20.36 -33.45
CA PHE A 11 13.04 20.90 -32.92
C PHE A 11 11.94 19.82 -32.82
N PHE A 12 11.91 18.86 -33.75
CA PHE A 12 10.95 17.74 -33.72
C PHE A 12 11.27 16.71 -32.61
N PHE A 13 12.55 16.53 -32.26
CA PHE A 13 12.95 15.65 -31.15
C PHE A 13 12.72 16.25 -29.76
N VAL A 14 12.62 17.58 -29.62
CA VAL A 14 12.32 18.22 -28.33
C VAL A 14 10.83 18.16 -28.00
N ILE A 15 9.94 18.07 -29.00
CA ILE A 15 8.48 18.07 -28.81
C ILE A 15 7.93 16.67 -28.46
N PHE A 16 8.69 15.59 -28.72
CA PHE A 16 8.32 14.22 -28.29
C PHE A 16 9.09 13.75 -27.05
N SER A 17 9.44 14.67 -26.16
CA SER A 17 9.65 14.31 -24.75
C SER A 17 8.29 13.89 -24.21
N VAL A 18 7.96 12.60 -24.32
CA VAL A 18 6.89 11.99 -23.53
C VAL A 18 7.23 12.27 -22.07
N ASN A 19 6.68 13.35 -21.54
CA ASN A 19 6.56 13.53 -20.10
C ASN A 19 5.78 12.30 -19.66
N VAL A 20 6.46 11.33 -19.05
CA VAL A 20 5.81 10.23 -18.35
C VAL A 20 5.09 10.90 -17.19
N VAL A 21 3.85 11.33 -17.43
CA VAL A 21 3.00 11.91 -16.41
C VAL A 21 2.80 10.81 -15.39
N ALA A 22 3.32 11.01 -14.17
CA ALA A 22 3.07 10.11 -13.07
C ALA A 22 1.55 10.00 -12.88
N LYS A 23 1.04 8.78 -12.77
CA LYS A 23 -0.41 8.56 -12.63
C LYS A 23 -0.87 9.21 -11.32
N GLU A 24 -1.94 10.00 -11.38
CA GLU A 24 -2.48 10.70 -10.22
C GLU A 24 -3.88 10.17 -9.91
N PHE A 25 -4.16 9.92 -8.64
CA PHE A 25 -5.45 9.47 -8.15
C PHE A 25 -5.93 10.37 -7.01
N THR A 26 -7.24 10.44 -6.82
CA THR A 26 -7.86 11.11 -5.69
C THR A 26 -8.39 10.08 -4.71
N LEU A 27 -8.04 10.24 -3.43
CA LEU A 27 -8.67 9.52 -2.32
C LEU A 27 -9.54 10.49 -1.53
N ASP A 28 -10.85 10.35 -1.72
CA ASP A 28 -11.85 11.26 -1.17
C ASP A 28 -12.44 10.70 0.14
N PHE A 29 -12.19 11.40 1.24
CA PHE A 29 -12.66 11.04 2.58
C PHE A 29 -14.02 11.68 2.93
N SER A 30 -14.73 12.31 1.97
CA SER A 30 -15.97 13.04 2.25
C SER A 30 -17.05 12.14 2.86
N THR A 31 -17.25 10.94 2.31
CA THR A 31 -18.21 9.94 2.79
C THR A 31 -17.59 8.54 2.73
N ALA A 32 -18.19 7.57 3.41
CA ALA A 32 -17.77 6.17 3.29
C ALA A 32 -17.87 5.67 1.84
N LYS A 33 -18.85 6.17 1.08
CA LYS A 33 -19.04 5.82 -0.33
C LYS A 33 -17.88 6.34 -1.20
N THR A 34 -17.60 7.64 -1.15
CA THR A 34 -16.55 8.24 -1.97
C THR A 34 -15.18 7.66 -1.64
N TYR A 35 -14.92 7.36 -0.36
CA TYR A 35 -13.70 6.71 0.08
C TYR A 35 -13.53 5.30 -0.51
N VAL A 36 -14.58 4.48 -0.44
CA VAL A 36 -14.55 3.11 -1.00
C VAL A 36 -14.44 3.15 -2.53
N ASP A 37 -15.15 4.04 -3.19
CA ASP A 37 -15.12 4.20 -4.65
C ASP A 37 -13.72 4.64 -5.11
N SER A 38 -13.10 5.60 -4.43
CA SER A 38 -11.71 6.00 -4.67
C SER A 38 -10.73 4.83 -4.55
N LEU A 39 -10.82 4.03 -3.49
CA LEU A 39 -9.96 2.84 -3.33
C LEU A 39 -10.18 1.84 -4.46
N ASN A 40 -11.42 1.62 -4.88
CA ASN A 40 -11.73 0.70 -5.98
C ASN A 40 -11.19 1.22 -7.32
N VAL A 41 -11.26 2.52 -7.59
CA VAL A 41 -10.66 3.14 -8.79
C VAL A 41 -9.16 2.88 -8.82
N ILE A 42 -8.45 3.11 -7.71
CA ILE A 42 -7.01 2.86 -7.63
C ILE A 42 -6.71 1.37 -7.87
N ARG A 43 -7.41 0.47 -7.16
CA ARG A 43 -7.21 -0.98 -7.28
C ARG A 43 -7.41 -1.49 -8.71
N SER A 44 -8.49 -1.10 -9.37
CA SER A 44 -8.78 -1.48 -10.76
C SER A 44 -7.75 -0.93 -11.73
N ALA A 45 -7.12 0.20 -11.40
CA ALA A 45 -6.14 0.86 -12.25
C ALA A 45 -4.71 0.29 -12.11
N ILE A 46 -4.43 -0.51 -11.07
CA ILE A 46 -3.11 -1.09 -10.80
C ILE A 46 -3.11 -2.61 -10.65
N GLY A 47 -4.28 -3.26 -10.65
CA GLY A 47 -4.40 -4.69 -10.42
C GLY A 47 -5.32 -5.38 -11.41
N THR A 48 -5.05 -6.66 -11.63
CA THR A 48 -5.85 -7.56 -12.47
C THR A 48 -6.58 -8.60 -11.61
N PRO A 49 -7.82 -8.96 -11.97
CA PRO A 49 -8.60 -9.90 -11.18
C PRO A 49 -8.11 -11.34 -11.30
N LEU A 50 -7.97 -12.02 -10.15
CA LEU A 50 -7.79 -13.46 -10.05
C LEU A 50 -9.14 -14.16 -10.13
N GLN A 51 -9.43 -14.77 -11.27
CA GLN A 51 -10.71 -15.45 -11.52
C GLN A 51 -10.95 -16.63 -10.58
N THR A 52 -9.89 -17.25 -10.05
CA THR A 52 -9.96 -18.36 -9.10
C THR A 52 -10.49 -17.96 -7.72
N ILE A 53 -10.38 -16.68 -7.33
CA ILE A 53 -10.90 -16.14 -6.08
C ILE A 53 -11.89 -15.03 -6.43
N SER A 54 -13.11 -15.45 -6.77
CA SER A 54 -14.19 -14.55 -7.17
C SER A 54 -15.53 -15.04 -6.63
N SER A 55 -16.39 -14.11 -6.20
CA SER A 55 -17.75 -14.39 -5.70
C SER A 55 -18.60 -13.13 -5.76
N GLY A 56 -19.85 -13.25 -6.23
CA GLY A 56 -20.82 -12.16 -6.22
C GLY A 56 -20.36 -10.88 -6.96
N GLY A 57 -19.64 -11.04 -8.08
CA GLY A 57 -19.09 -9.92 -8.85
C GLY A 57 -17.87 -9.23 -8.22
N THR A 58 -17.35 -9.74 -7.10
CA THR A 58 -16.12 -9.27 -6.47
C THR A 58 -15.01 -10.30 -6.64
N SER A 59 -13.88 -9.87 -7.19
CA SER A 59 -12.67 -10.71 -7.33
C SER A 59 -11.54 -10.17 -6.46
N LEU A 60 -10.66 -11.07 -6.02
CA LEU A 60 -9.36 -10.69 -5.50
C LEU A 60 -8.51 -10.13 -6.65
N LEU A 61 -7.77 -9.06 -6.42
CA LEU A 61 -6.90 -8.46 -7.42
C LEU A 61 -5.43 -8.78 -7.12
N MET A 62 -4.62 -8.92 -8.15
CA MET A 62 -3.17 -9.01 -8.08
C MET A 62 -2.56 -7.78 -8.74
N ILE A 63 -1.55 -7.15 -8.13
CA ILE A 63 -0.89 -5.97 -8.71
C ILE A 63 -0.28 -6.34 -10.07
N ASP A 64 -0.57 -5.55 -11.10
CA ASP A 64 0.07 -5.68 -12.41
C ASP A 64 1.47 -5.06 -12.35
N SER A 65 2.48 -5.90 -12.12
CA SER A 65 3.89 -5.52 -12.11
C SER A 65 4.50 -5.41 -13.52
N GLY A 66 3.73 -5.68 -14.60
CA GLY A 66 4.26 -5.91 -15.94
C GLY A 66 4.67 -4.66 -16.71
N THR A 67 3.92 -3.55 -16.63
CA THR A 67 4.22 -2.32 -17.39
C THR A 67 3.71 -1.06 -16.70
N GLY A 68 4.51 0.02 -16.61
CA GLY A 68 4.09 1.33 -16.07
C GLY A 68 5.13 2.05 -15.22
N GLY A 69 4.88 3.32 -14.90
CA GLY A 69 5.70 4.09 -13.96
C GLY A 69 5.66 3.49 -12.56
N ASN A 70 6.80 3.50 -11.87
CA ASN A 70 6.95 2.85 -10.56
C ASN A 70 6.24 3.59 -9.42
N LEU A 71 5.85 4.86 -9.64
CA LEU A 71 5.24 5.72 -8.63
C LEU A 71 3.91 6.28 -9.14
N PHE A 72 2.97 6.45 -8.23
CA PHE A 72 1.75 7.22 -8.46
C PHE A 72 1.49 8.17 -7.29
N ALA A 73 0.78 9.26 -7.58
CA ALA A 73 0.35 10.22 -6.57
C ALA A 73 -1.07 9.89 -6.10
N VAL A 74 -1.32 10.07 -4.80
CA VAL A 74 -2.64 10.04 -4.20
C VAL A 74 -2.92 11.38 -3.56
N ASP A 75 -3.75 12.20 -4.20
CA ASP A 75 -4.24 13.46 -3.65
C ASP A 75 -5.31 13.16 -2.59
N VAL A 76 -5.06 13.65 -1.38
CA VAL A 76 -5.99 13.51 -0.25
C VAL A 76 -7.03 14.64 -0.34
N ARG A 77 -8.31 14.26 -0.34
CA ARG A 77 -9.47 15.17 -0.46
C ARG A 77 -10.55 14.81 0.55
N GLY A 78 -11.46 15.74 0.82
CA GLY A 78 -12.68 15.43 1.59
C GLY A 78 -12.45 15.16 3.08
N ILE A 79 -11.30 15.57 3.63
CA ILE A 79 -11.08 15.54 5.10
C ILE A 79 -12.09 16.48 5.77
N ASP A 80 -12.28 17.66 5.19
CA ASP A 80 -13.31 18.63 5.53
C ASP A 80 -14.32 18.74 4.38
N PRO A 81 -15.43 17.97 4.43
CA PRO A 81 -16.40 17.90 3.33
C PRO A 81 -17.23 19.17 3.17
N GLU A 82 -17.34 20.01 4.22
CA GLU A 82 -18.20 21.19 4.23
C GLU A 82 -17.54 22.37 3.50
N GLU A 83 -16.30 22.70 3.86
CA GLU A 83 -15.60 23.87 3.30
C GLU A 83 -14.64 23.51 2.15
N GLY A 84 -14.43 22.21 1.89
CA GLY A 84 -13.47 21.77 0.87
C GLY A 84 -12.04 22.22 1.18
N ARG A 85 -11.71 22.36 2.47
CA ARG A 85 -10.36 22.68 2.95
C ARG A 85 -9.53 21.41 3.07
N PHE A 86 -8.24 21.59 3.36
CA PHE A 86 -7.28 20.49 3.58
C PHE A 86 -7.00 19.63 2.33
N ASN A 87 -6.73 20.30 1.20
CA ASN A 87 -6.51 19.70 -0.11
C ASN A 87 -5.06 19.83 -0.63
N ASN A 88 -4.09 20.10 0.24
CA ASN A 88 -2.68 20.27 -0.18
C ASN A 88 -1.79 19.07 0.16
N LEU A 89 -2.35 17.99 0.70
CA LEU A 89 -1.63 16.76 0.98
C LEU A 89 -1.71 15.80 -0.21
N ARG A 90 -0.54 15.34 -0.66
CA ARG A 90 -0.40 14.29 -1.66
C ARG A 90 0.55 13.22 -1.13
N LEU A 91 0.17 11.96 -1.20
CA LEU A 91 1.05 10.83 -0.87
C LEU A 91 1.69 10.30 -2.14
N ILE A 92 2.98 9.96 -2.09
CA ILE A 92 3.68 9.31 -3.20
C ILE A 92 3.80 7.83 -2.86
N VAL A 93 3.28 6.99 -3.76
CA VAL A 93 3.14 5.55 -3.53
C VAL A 93 3.86 4.79 -4.62
N GLU A 94 4.71 3.85 -4.23
CA GLU A 94 5.35 2.88 -5.10
C GLU A 94 4.35 1.80 -5.50
N ARG A 95 4.25 1.50 -6.79
CA ARG A 95 3.15 0.70 -7.31
C ARG A 95 3.22 -0.77 -6.92
N ASN A 96 4.38 -1.39 -7.06
CA ASN A 96 4.50 -2.85 -7.04
C ASN A 96 4.34 -3.42 -5.63
N ASN A 97 4.66 -2.64 -4.60
CA ASN A 97 4.56 -3.03 -3.20
C ASN A 97 3.66 -2.10 -2.38
N LEU A 98 3.11 -1.03 -2.97
CA LEU A 98 2.30 -0.03 -2.25
C LEU A 98 3.04 0.63 -1.09
N TYR A 99 4.38 0.77 -1.19
CA TYR A 99 5.12 1.56 -0.22
C TYR A 99 4.75 3.03 -0.35
N VAL A 100 4.43 3.68 0.77
CA VAL A 100 4.30 5.14 0.80
C VAL A 100 5.70 5.71 0.98
N THR A 101 6.27 6.26 -0.10
CA THR A 101 7.66 6.75 -0.10
C THR A 101 7.81 8.09 0.61
N GLY A 102 6.70 8.81 0.80
CA GLY A 102 6.63 10.06 1.54
C GLY A 102 5.38 10.86 1.19
N PHE A 103 5.41 12.15 1.50
CA PHE A 103 4.31 13.08 1.23
C PHE A 103 4.80 14.36 0.57
N VAL A 104 3.97 14.93 -0.30
CA VAL A 104 4.16 16.23 -0.94
C VAL A 104 3.25 17.24 -0.27
N ASN A 105 3.83 18.36 0.16
CA ASN A 105 3.08 19.55 0.49
C ASN A 105 2.87 20.36 -0.80
N ARG A 106 1.65 20.37 -1.31
CA ARG A 106 1.29 21.06 -2.57
C ARG A 106 1.32 22.58 -2.46
N THR A 107 1.39 23.15 -1.25
CA THR A 107 1.51 24.61 -1.06
C THR A 107 2.87 25.13 -1.51
N ASN A 108 3.94 24.36 -1.32
CA ASN A 108 5.31 24.73 -1.70
C ASN A 108 5.99 23.71 -2.64
N ASN A 109 5.26 22.67 -3.07
CA ASN A 109 5.75 21.57 -3.90
C ASN A 109 7.00 20.86 -3.34
N VAL A 110 7.12 20.78 -2.00
CA VAL A 110 8.19 20.03 -1.36
C VAL A 110 7.75 18.58 -1.13
N PHE A 111 8.54 17.63 -1.64
CA PHE A 111 8.39 16.20 -1.40
C PHE A 111 9.27 15.75 -0.24
N TYR A 112 8.66 15.49 0.91
CA TYR A 112 9.30 14.91 2.08
C TYR A 112 9.30 13.38 1.94
N ARG A 113 10.45 12.82 1.58
CA ARG A 113 10.64 11.38 1.35
C ARG A 113 11.35 10.72 2.53
N PHE A 114 11.00 9.48 2.85
CA PHE A 114 11.69 8.71 3.89
C PHE A 114 13.14 8.40 3.50
N ALA A 115 13.98 8.11 4.50
CA ALA A 115 15.42 7.90 4.33
C ALA A 115 15.76 6.72 3.38
N ASP A 116 15.01 5.63 3.49
CA ASP A 116 15.08 4.43 2.65
C ASP A 116 14.66 4.68 1.18
N PHE A 117 14.02 5.83 0.92
CA PHE A 117 13.63 6.29 -0.41
C PHE A 117 14.36 7.58 -0.81
N SER A 118 15.55 7.84 -0.27
CA SER A 118 16.36 9.02 -0.56
C SER A 118 16.76 9.19 -2.04
N HIS A 119 16.64 8.16 -2.87
CA HIS A 119 16.86 8.22 -4.32
C HIS A 119 15.58 8.56 -5.11
N VAL A 120 14.40 8.45 -4.49
CA VAL A 120 13.10 8.61 -5.16
C VAL A 120 12.82 10.08 -5.43
N THR A 121 12.50 10.42 -6.67
CA THR A 121 12.09 11.76 -7.09
C THR A 121 10.66 11.72 -7.65
N PHE A 122 9.96 12.85 -7.58
CA PHE A 122 8.64 13.01 -8.18
C PHE A 122 8.61 14.28 -9.04
N PRO A 123 8.15 14.22 -10.31
CA PRO A 123 8.16 15.37 -11.21
C PRO A 123 7.49 16.61 -10.61
N GLY A 124 8.09 17.78 -10.83
CA GLY A 124 7.56 19.06 -10.36
C GLY A 124 7.71 19.33 -8.86
N THR A 125 8.54 18.56 -8.15
CA THR A 125 8.79 18.75 -6.71
C THR A 125 10.26 18.98 -6.38
N THR A 126 10.52 19.71 -5.30
CA THR A 126 11.82 19.73 -4.64
C THR A 126 11.83 18.69 -3.52
N ALA A 127 12.83 17.82 -3.46
CA ALA A 127 12.86 16.72 -2.50
C ALA A 127 13.65 17.07 -1.22
N VAL A 128 13.09 16.71 -0.07
CA VAL A 128 13.75 16.74 1.24
C VAL A 128 13.72 15.33 1.82
N THR A 129 14.90 14.79 2.16
CA THR A 129 15.00 13.47 2.79
C THR A 129 14.81 13.61 4.30
N LEU A 130 13.84 12.89 4.85
CA LEU A 130 13.61 12.80 6.29
C LEU A 130 14.66 11.90 6.96
N SER A 131 14.91 12.14 8.24
CA SER A 131 15.94 11.44 9.03
C SER A 131 15.59 9.99 9.40
N GLY A 132 14.36 9.54 9.15
CA GLY A 132 13.89 8.19 9.47
C GLY A 132 13.37 7.43 8.24
N ASP A 133 13.46 6.11 8.29
CA ASP A 133 12.91 5.20 7.27
C ASP A 133 11.38 5.03 7.39
N SER A 134 10.78 4.42 6.35
CA SER A 134 9.34 4.20 6.23
C SER A 134 8.79 3.03 7.06
N SER A 135 9.64 2.25 7.74
CA SER A 135 9.21 1.02 8.42
C SER A 135 8.27 1.32 9.58
N TYR A 136 7.31 0.43 9.81
CA TYR A 136 6.43 0.54 10.97
C TYR A 136 7.17 0.49 12.30
N THR A 137 8.36 -0.13 12.36
CA THR A 137 9.21 -0.13 13.55
C THR A 137 9.71 1.28 13.86
N THR A 138 10.27 1.98 12.87
CA THR A 138 10.73 3.36 13.02
C THR A 138 9.56 4.31 13.29
N LEU A 139 8.48 4.21 12.52
CA LEU A 139 7.30 5.08 12.69
C LEU A 139 6.67 4.93 14.07
N GLN A 140 6.45 3.70 14.57
CA GLN A 140 5.88 3.49 15.91
C GLN A 140 6.81 4.01 17.03
N ARG A 141 8.12 3.77 16.89
CA ARG A 141 9.13 4.25 17.85
C ARG A 141 9.12 5.77 17.94
N VAL A 142 9.16 6.47 16.81
CA VAL A 142 9.19 7.95 16.77
C VAL A 142 7.84 8.54 17.16
N ALA A 143 6.73 7.91 16.75
CA ALA A 143 5.38 8.35 17.10
C ALA A 143 5.05 8.15 18.59
N GLY A 144 5.78 7.26 19.28
CA GLY A 144 5.51 6.86 20.66
C GLY A 144 4.17 6.13 20.81
N ILE A 145 3.69 5.45 19.77
CA ILE A 145 2.44 4.68 19.77
C ILE A 145 2.61 3.35 19.02
N SER A 146 1.87 2.33 19.44
CA SER A 146 1.71 1.08 18.70
C SER A 146 0.59 1.22 17.66
N ARG A 147 0.65 0.44 16.58
CA ARG A 147 -0.45 0.29 15.63
C ARG A 147 -1.63 -0.45 16.23
N THR A 148 -1.36 -1.45 17.08
CA THR A 148 -2.46 -2.17 17.77
C THR A 148 -3.10 -1.21 18.77
N GLY A 149 -4.40 -1.00 18.64
CA GLY A 149 -5.15 -0.02 19.44
C GLY A 149 -5.07 1.42 18.91
N MET A 150 -4.36 1.67 17.81
CA MET A 150 -4.30 3.00 17.19
C MET A 150 -5.70 3.41 16.72
N GLN A 151 -6.10 4.61 17.12
CA GLN A 151 -7.39 5.18 16.78
C GLN A 151 -7.31 6.14 15.59
N ILE A 152 -8.25 5.99 14.66
CA ILE A 152 -8.39 6.86 13.50
C ILE A 152 -9.87 7.23 13.33
N ASN A 153 -10.14 8.53 13.31
CA ASN A 153 -11.41 9.14 12.92
C ASN A 153 -11.13 10.41 12.09
N ARG A 154 -12.19 11.08 11.63
CA ARG A 154 -12.09 12.32 10.86
C ARG A 154 -11.23 13.37 11.56
N HIS A 155 -11.48 13.63 12.85
CA HIS A 155 -10.71 14.61 13.63
C HIS A 155 -9.21 14.31 13.69
N SER A 156 -8.84 13.05 13.90
CA SER A 156 -7.43 12.62 13.93
C SER A 156 -6.76 12.74 12.56
N LEU A 157 -7.51 12.56 11.45
CA LEU A 157 -7.01 12.79 10.09
C LEU A 157 -6.83 14.27 9.79
N THR A 158 -7.74 15.14 10.25
CA THR A 158 -7.58 16.59 10.17
C THR A 158 -6.32 17.05 10.90
N THR A 159 -6.11 16.57 12.13
CA THR A 159 -4.89 16.88 12.89
C THR A 159 -3.64 16.38 12.17
N SER A 160 -3.68 15.14 11.68
CA SER A 160 -2.57 14.53 10.94
C SER A 160 -2.24 15.30 9.65
N TYR A 161 -3.26 15.80 8.95
CA TYR A 161 -3.07 16.65 7.79
C TYR A 161 -2.35 17.95 8.16
N LEU A 162 -2.82 18.64 9.21
CA LEU A 162 -2.24 19.91 9.67
C LEU A 162 -0.78 19.73 10.09
N ASP A 163 -0.48 18.66 10.83
CA ASP A 163 0.88 18.31 11.25
C ASP A 163 1.81 18.16 10.04
N LEU A 164 1.38 17.44 9.00
CA LEU A 164 2.18 17.26 7.77
C LEU A 164 2.33 18.56 6.96
N MET A 165 1.28 19.39 6.90
CA MET A 165 1.33 20.66 6.15
C MET A 165 2.14 21.75 6.85
N SER A 166 2.17 21.76 8.18
CA SER A 166 3.01 22.67 8.96
C SER A 166 4.47 22.22 9.09
N HIS A 167 4.78 20.98 8.69
CA HIS A 167 6.12 20.44 8.80
C HIS A 167 7.08 21.13 7.84
N SER A 168 8.29 21.40 8.36
CA SER A 168 9.46 21.81 7.58
C SER A 168 10.73 21.23 8.20
N GLY A 169 11.78 21.11 7.40
CA GLY A 169 13.06 20.56 7.80
C GLY A 169 13.24 19.08 7.44
N THR A 170 14.28 18.47 8.01
CA THR A 170 14.72 17.10 7.65
C THR A 170 14.41 16.07 8.73
N SER A 171 13.90 16.47 9.90
CA SER A 171 13.66 15.55 11.01
C SER A 171 12.33 14.81 10.86
N LEU A 172 12.33 13.49 11.02
CA LEU A 172 11.09 12.75 11.24
C LEU A 172 10.60 13.03 12.66
N THR A 173 9.70 13.99 12.83
CA THR A 173 9.15 14.36 14.15
C THR A 173 8.08 13.38 14.62
N GLN A 174 7.76 13.41 15.92
CA GLN A 174 6.68 12.61 16.50
C GLN A 174 5.33 12.85 15.80
N SER A 175 5.00 14.12 15.49
CA SER A 175 3.75 14.49 14.81
C SER A 175 3.69 13.94 13.38
N VAL A 176 4.78 14.06 12.61
CA VAL A 176 4.87 13.49 11.25
C VAL A 176 4.75 11.97 11.31
N ALA A 177 5.43 11.30 12.24
CA ALA A 177 5.35 9.84 12.38
C ALA A 177 3.92 9.37 12.72
N ARG A 178 3.22 10.05 13.65
CA ARG A 178 1.81 9.76 13.97
C ARG A 178 0.90 9.98 12.78
N ALA A 179 1.08 11.08 12.06
CA ALA A 179 0.29 11.39 10.87
C ALA A 179 0.48 10.34 9.77
N MET A 180 1.72 9.94 9.51
CA MET A 180 2.03 8.91 8.53
C MET A 180 1.47 7.54 8.93
N LEU A 181 1.55 7.14 10.20
CA LEU A 181 0.92 5.89 10.65
C LEU A 181 -0.58 5.85 10.33
N ARG A 182 -1.30 6.96 10.55
CA ARG A 182 -2.73 7.05 10.23
C ARG A 182 -2.99 7.02 8.73
N PHE A 183 -2.32 7.90 7.97
CA PHE A 183 -2.53 8.00 6.52
C PHE A 183 -2.14 6.72 5.79
N VAL A 184 -1.02 6.08 6.13
CA VAL A 184 -0.62 4.80 5.52
C VAL A 184 -1.68 3.72 5.79
N THR A 185 -2.26 3.68 7.00
CA THR A 185 -3.31 2.72 7.36
C THR A 185 -4.57 2.90 6.50
N VAL A 186 -5.05 4.13 6.33
CA VAL A 186 -6.29 4.41 5.58
C VAL A 186 -6.08 4.54 4.07
N THR A 187 -4.84 4.46 3.58
CA THR A 187 -4.49 4.48 2.16
C THR A 187 -3.95 3.13 1.71
N ALA A 188 -2.66 2.85 1.91
CA ALA A 188 -1.97 1.65 1.46
C ALA A 188 -2.55 0.37 2.11
N GLU A 189 -2.75 0.35 3.42
CA GLU A 189 -3.29 -0.86 4.07
C GLU A 189 -4.75 -1.10 3.73
N ALA A 190 -5.55 -0.03 3.63
CA ALA A 190 -6.92 -0.13 3.13
C ALA A 190 -6.97 -0.59 1.66
N LEU A 191 -6.04 -0.17 0.78
CA LEU A 191 -5.94 -0.67 -0.60
C LEU A 191 -5.69 -2.18 -0.63
N ARG A 192 -4.79 -2.68 0.23
CA ARG A 192 -4.47 -4.12 0.35
C ARG A 192 -5.63 -4.92 0.95
N PHE A 193 -6.23 -4.42 2.02
CA PHE A 193 -7.15 -5.17 2.87
C PHE A 193 -8.55 -4.55 2.91
N ARG A 194 -9.53 -5.28 2.37
CA ARG A 194 -10.95 -4.92 2.44
C ARG A 194 -11.46 -4.89 3.89
N GLN A 195 -10.82 -5.63 4.80
CA GLN A 195 -11.12 -5.59 6.24
C GLN A 195 -10.85 -4.20 6.84
N ILE A 196 -9.65 -3.65 6.64
CA ILE A 196 -9.27 -2.33 7.15
C ILE A 196 -10.15 -1.25 6.52
N GLN A 197 -10.38 -1.31 5.20
CA GLN A 197 -11.33 -0.42 4.53
C GLN A 197 -12.72 -0.47 5.19
N ARG A 198 -13.28 -1.66 5.42
CA ARG A 198 -14.63 -1.83 5.98
C ARG A 198 -14.70 -1.33 7.42
N GLY A 199 -13.67 -1.56 8.23
CA GLY A 199 -13.61 -1.06 9.60
C GLY A 199 -13.56 0.46 9.62
N PHE A 200 -12.60 1.06 8.91
CA PHE A 200 -12.38 2.49 8.89
C PHE A 200 -13.53 3.28 8.26
N ARG A 201 -14.09 2.84 7.12
CA ARG A 201 -15.09 3.64 6.38
C ARG A 201 -16.29 4.07 7.23
N THR A 202 -16.65 3.28 8.24
CA THR A 202 -17.80 3.55 9.11
C THR A 202 -17.67 4.86 9.90
N THR A 203 -16.44 5.32 10.16
CA THR A 203 -16.20 6.57 10.89
C THR A 203 -16.33 7.82 10.02
N LEU A 204 -16.42 7.66 8.70
CA LEU A 204 -16.51 8.80 7.77
C LEU A 204 -17.92 9.39 7.71
N ASP A 205 -18.93 8.55 7.91
CA ASP A 205 -20.35 8.93 7.91
C ASP A 205 -20.90 9.07 9.34
N ASP A 206 -20.11 8.75 10.36
CA ASP A 206 -20.55 8.81 11.75
C ASP A 206 -20.38 10.21 12.35
N LEU A 207 -21.52 10.86 12.57
CA LEU A 207 -21.62 12.20 13.17
C LEU A 207 -21.23 12.23 14.65
N SER A 208 -21.23 11.08 15.34
CA SER A 208 -20.87 11.01 16.76
C SER A 208 -19.35 10.99 17.02
N GLY A 209 -18.55 10.92 15.94
CA GLY A 209 -17.10 10.98 16.03
C GLY A 209 -16.45 9.67 16.51
N ARG A 210 -17.09 8.50 16.32
CA ARG A 210 -16.46 7.22 16.66
C ARG A 210 -15.16 7.04 15.91
N SER A 211 -14.26 6.30 16.56
CA SER A 211 -12.96 5.95 16.03
C SER A 211 -12.92 4.51 15.59
N TYR A 212 -12.27 4.29 14.44
CA TYR A 212 -11.77 3.00 14.05
C TYR A 212 -10.57 2.70 14.93
N VAL A 213 -10.57 1.53 15.54
CA VAL A 213 -9.48 1.03 16.36
C VAL A 213 -8.82 -0.10 15.59
N MET A 214 -7.57 0.07 15.20
CA MET A 214 -6.82 -0.96 14.48
C MET A 214 -6.57 -2.15 15.42
N THR A 215 -7.16 -3.30 15.11
CA THR A 215 -7.08 -4.48 15.98
C THR A 215 -5.77 -5.25 15.80
N ALA A 216 -5.52 -6.22 16.68
CA ALA A 216 -4.37 -7.11 16.52
C ALA A 216 -4.47 -7.92 15.22
N GLU A 217 -5.68 -8.32 14.82
CA GLU A 217 -5.95 -9.06 13.59
C GLU A 217 -5.69 -8.19 12.35
N ASP A 218 -6.02 -6.89 12.40
CA ASP A 218 -5.67 -5.95 11.33
C ASP A 218 -4.14 -5.83 11.19
N VAL A 219 -3.43 -5.74 12.32
CA VAL A 219 -1.96 -5.71 12.32
C VAL A 219 -1.38 -7.02 11.77
N ASP A 220 -1.89 -8.17 12.20
CA ASP A 220 -1.48 -9.50 11.72
C ASP A 220 -1.68 -9.64 10.21
N LEU A 221 -2.78 -9.11 9.64
CA LEU A 221 -2.99 -9.04 8.19
C LEU A 221 -1.86 -8.28 7.49
N THR A 222 -1.54 -7.06 7.96
CA THR A 222 -0.48 -6.24 7.33
C THR A 222 0.89 -6.92 7.39
N LEU A 223 1.21 -7.64 8.47
CA LEU A 223 2.48 -8.34 8.65
C LEU A 223 2.60 -9.59 7.76
N ASN A 224 1.49 -10.16 7.31
CA ASN A 224 1.48 -11.38 6.51
C ASN A 224 1.13 -11.12 5.03
N TRP A 225 1.08 -9.86 4.57
CA TRP A 225 0.70 -9.54 3.19
C TRP A 225 1.57 -10.26 2.15
N GLY A 226 2.89 -10.33 2.36
CA GLY A 226 3.80 -11.07 1.49
C GLY A 226 3.48 -12.56 1.42
N ARG A 227 3.30 -13.22 2.57
CA ARG A 227 2.98 -14.66 2.65
C ARG A 227 1.61 -14.97 2.05
N LEU A 228 0.60 -14.13 2.32
CA LEU A 228 -0.72 -14.22 1.71
C LEU A 228 -0.63 -14.10 0.18
N SER A 229 0.18 -13.15 -0.31
CA SER A 229 0.37 -12.94 -1.75
C SER A 229 1.03 -14.14 -2.45
N SER A 230 1.88 -14.89 -1.75
CA SER A 230 2.46 -16.13 -2.29
C SER A 230 1.51 -17.32 -2.29
N VAL A 231 0.57 -17.40 -1.33
CA VAL A 231 -0.27 -18.59 -1.12
C VAL A 231 -1.62 -18.49 -1.82
N LEU A 232 -2.25 -17.31 -1.82
CA LEU A 232 -3.58 -17.14 -2.39
C LEU A 232 -3.69 -17.47 -3.89
N PRO A 233 -2.66 -17.27 -4.74
CA PRO A 233 -2.71 -17.74 -6.13
C PRO A 233 -2.91 -19.26 -6.27
N ASP A 234 -2.50 -20.06 -5.28
CA ASP A 234 -2.64 -21.53 -5.27
C ASP A 234 -4.04 -22.00 -4.79
N TYR A 235 -4.97 -21.07 -4.56
CA TYR A 235 -6.34 -21.40 -4.18
C TYR A 235 -7.17 -21.86 -5.39
N HIS A 236 -7.78 -23.05 -5.26
CA HIS A 236 -8.60 -23.71 -6.27
C HIS A 236 -9.88 -24.30 -5.66
N GLY A 237 -10.43 -23.66 -4.62
CA GLY A 237 -11.67 -24.10 -3.98
C GLY A 237 -11.48 -24.99 -2.75
N GLN A 238 -10.31 -24.92 -2.10
CA GLN A 238 -10.10 -25.53 -0.79
C GLN A 238 -11.11 -25.00 0.24
N ASP A 239 -11.46 -25.83 1.22
CA ASP A 239 -12.46 -25.49 2.25
C ASP A 239 -11.96 -24.35 3.15
N SER A 240 -10.66 -24.25 3.38
CA SER A 240 -10.06 -23.14 4.12
C SER A 240 -8.61 -22.85 3.72
N VAL A 241 -8.15 -21.63 4.05
CA VAL A 241 -6.78 -21.16 3.85
C VAL A 241 -6.17 -20.77 5.20
N ARG A 242 -4.93 -21.18 5.45
CA ARG A 242 -4.19 -20.94 6.71
C ARG A 242 -2.81 -20.35 6.42
N VAL A 243 -2.57 -19.13 6.90
CA VAL A 243 -1.27 -18.45 6.78
C VAL A 243 -0.86 -17.86 8.13
N GLY A 244 0.10 -18.49 8.81
CA GLY A 244 0.44 -18.07 10.18
C GLY A 244 -0.76 -18.17 11.13
N ARG A 245 -1.13 -17.03 11.72
CA ARG A 245 -2.30 -16.88 12.61
C ARG A 245 -3.61 -16.61 11.84
N ILE A 246 -3.52 -16.33 10.54
CA ILE A 246 -4.66 -15.96 9.70
C ILE A 246 -5.33 -17.23 9.18
N SER A 247 -6.66 -17.25 9.25
CA SER A 247 -7.49 -18.36 8.77
C SER A 247 -8.70 -17.81 8.01
N PHE A 248 -8.90 -18.28 6.79
CA PHE A 248 -10.12 -18.00 6.01
C PHE A 248 -10.91 -19.29 5.84
N GLY A 249 -12.17 -19.30 6.29
CA GLY A 249 -13.04 -20.48 6.21
C GLY A 249 -13.88 -20.57 4.93
N SER A 250 -13.71 -19.65 3.99
CA SER A 250 -14.37 -19.68 2.68
C SER A 250 -13.78 -18.61 1.75
N VAL A 251 -14.10 -18.69 0.44
CA VAL A 251 -13.78 -17.62 -0.53
C VAL A 251 -14.33 -16.26 -0.10
N ASN A 252 -15.53 -16.22 0.50
CA ASN A 252 -16.14 -14.97 0.98
C ASN A 252 -15.37 -14.37 2.16
N ALA A 253 -14.74 -15.21 3.00
CA ALA A 253 -13.87 -14.72 4.08
C ALA A 253 -12.56 -14.13 3.52
N ILE A 254 -11.99 -14.72 2.46
CA ILE A 254 -10.84 -14.16 1.74
C ILE A 254 -11.22 -12.81 1.16
N LEU A 255 -12.29 -12.74 0.36
CA LEU A 255 -12.77 -11.51 -0.27
C LEU A 255 -13.24 -10.48 0.76
N GLY A 256 -13.78 -10.91 1.90
CA GLY A 256 -14.11 -10.01 3.01
C GLY A 256 -12.88 -9.35 3.63
N SER A 257 -11.68 -9.92 3.46
CA SER A 257 -10.48 -9.50 4.18
C SER A 257 -9.42 -8.89 3.28
N VAL A 258 -9.13 -9.52 2.14
CA VAL A 258 -8.07 -9.16 1.20
C VAL A 258 -8.67 -8.65 -0.10
N ALA A 259 -8.15 -7.52 -0.59
CA ALA A 259 -8.60 -6.89 -1.83
C ALA A 259 -7.53 -6.95 -2.93
N LEU A 260 -6.27 -6.77 -2.57
CA LEU A 260 -5.16 -6.64 -3.50
C LEU A 260 -3.91 -7.32 -2.94
N ILE A 261 -3.28 -8.20 -3.72
CA ILE A 261 -2.05 -8.92 -3.39
C ILE A 261 -0.88 -8.53 -4.31
N LEU A 262 0.34 -8.80 -3.87
CA LEU A 262 1.54 -8.69 -4.70
C LEU A 262 1.50 -9.69 -5.86
N ASN A 263 2.25 -9.40 -6.91
CA ASN A 263 2.61 -10.39 -7.91
C ASN A 263 3.96 -11.03 -7.54
N CYS A 264 3.90 -12.27 -7.04
CA CYS A 264 5.10 -13.02 -6.63
C CYS A 264 5.55 -14.07 -7.67
N HIS A 265 4.92 -14.13 -8.86
CA HIS A 265 5.24 -15.15 -9.86
C HIS A 265 6.46 -14.80 -10.73
N HIS A 266 6.83 -13.53 -10.84
CA HIS A 266 7.89 -13.06 -11.75
C HIS A 266 9.32 -13.14 -11.20
N HIS A 267 9.52 -13.60 -9.97
CA HIS A 267 10.88 -13.70 -9.41
C HIS A 267 11.67 -14.91 -9.96
N ALA A 268 10.99 -15.89 -10.58
CA ALA A 268 11.63 -17.08 -11.16
C ALA A 268 12.56 -16.82 -12.37
N SER A 269 12.55 -15.62 -12.96
CA SER A 269 13.27 -15.35 -14.22
C SER A 269 14.20 -14.13 -14.19
N ARG A 270 14.36 -13.45 -13.06
CA ARG A 270 15.42 -12.43 -12.88
C ARG A 270 16.56 -12.98 -12.02
N VAL A 271 17.40 -13.79 -12.65
CA VAL A 271 18.79 -13.95 -12.18
C VAL A 271 19.42 -12.56 -12.12
N ALA A 272 19.60 -12.06 -10.90
CA ALA A 272 20.61 -11.11 -10.46
C ALA A 272 21.12 -10.11 -11.53
N ARG A 273 20.36 -9.06 -11.78
CA ARG A 273 20.96 -7.72 -11.86
C ARG A 273 20.37 -6.92 -10.73
N ILE A 274 21.11 -6.82 -9.63
CA ILE A 274 20.86 -5.81 -8.59
C ILE A 274 21.05 -4.46 -9.29
N VAL A 275 19.96 -3.88 -9.77
CA VAL A 275 19.97 -2.49 -10.22
C VAL A 275 19.95 -1.64 -8.96
N PRO A 276 20.89 -0.69 -8.76
CA PRO A 276 21.03 0.06 -7.50
C PRO A 276 19.82 0.91 -7.06
N ASN A 277 18.69 0.87 -7.77
CA ASN A 277 17.50 1.70 -7.56
C ASN A 277 16.19 0.88 -7.60
N GLU A 278 16.24 -0.43 -7.33
CA GLU A 278 15.06 -1.29 -7.33
C GLU A 278 14.43 -1.36 -5.93
N PHE A 279 13.12 -1.15 -5.86
CA PHE A 279 12.36 -1.20 -4.61
C PHE A 279 12.36 -2.62 -4.04
N PRO A 280 12.77 -2.85 -2.77
CA PRO A 280 12.80 -4.18 -2.19
C PRO A 280 11.43 -4.86 -2.24
N SER A 281 11.36 -6.04 -2.85
CA SER A 281 10.10 -6.78 -2.95
C SER A 281 9.60 -7.20 -1.56
N MET A 282 8.29 -7.09 -1.36
CA MET A 282 7.61 -7.63 -0.17
C MET A 282 7.23 -9.11 -0.29
N CYS A 283 7.48 -9.74 -1.44
CA CYS A 283 7.32 -11.19 -1.57
C CYS A 283 8.36 -11.91 -0.69
N PRO A 284 8.01 -13.03 -0.05
CA PRO A 284 8.98 -13.90 0.61
C PRO A 284 10.07 -14.34 -0.37
N VAL A 285 11.25 -14.67 0.16
CA VAL A 285 12.37 -15.21 -0.64
C VAL A 285 11.90 -16.42 -1.46
N ASP A 286 12.28 -16.43 -2.74
CA ASP A 286 11.84 -17.43 -3.71
C ASP A 286 11.96 -18.86 -3.21
N GLY A 287 10.88 -19.63 -3.44
CA GLY A 287 10.79 -21.04 -3.07
C GLY A 287 10.65 -21.32 -1.56
N ARG A 288 10.77 -20.31 -0.67
CA ARG A 288 10.64 -20.53 0.78
C ARG A 288 9.19 -20.61 1.26
N VAL A 289 8.29 -19.85 0.65
CA VAL A 289 6.86 -19.84 0.98
C VAL A 289 6.07 -20.26 -0.25
N ARG A 290 5.38 -21.39 -0.16
CA ARG A 290 4.48 -21.92 -1.19
C ARG A 290 3.21 -22.48 -0.57
N GLY A 291 2.14 -22.58 -1.35
CA GLY A 291 0.92 -23.28 -0.95
C GLY A 291 1.17 -24.79 -0.83
N ILE A 292 0.70 -25.39 0.26
CA ILE A 292 0.63 -26.84 0.44
C ILE A 292 -0.82 -27.18 0.77
N THR A 293 -1.46 -27.97 -0.09
CA THR A 293 -2.83 -28.45 0.17
C THR A 293 -2.78 -29.83 0.82
N HIS A 294 -3.42 -29.97 1.98
CA HIS A 294 -3.66 -31.26 2.62
C HIS A 294 -5.04 -31.28 3.28
N ASN A 295 -5.80 -32.35 3.08
CA ASN A 295 -7.16 -32.50 3.60
C ASN A 295 -8.08 -31.30 3.28
N LYS A 296 -8.09 -30.84 2.02
CA LYS A 296 -8.83 -29.65 1.55
C LYS A 296 -8.51 -28.34 2.28
N ILE A 297 -7.38 -28.24 2.99
CA ILE A 297 -6.90 -27.00 3.59
C ILE A 297 -5.64 -26.56 2.86
N LEU A 298 -5.64 -25.32 2.39
CA LEU A 298 -4.46 -24.68 1.82
C LEU A 298 -3.63 -24.01 2.93
N TRP A 299 -2.41 -24.46 3.12
CA TRP A 299 -1.48 -23.92 4.10
C TRP A 299 -0.31 -23.20 3.43
N ASP A 300 0.28 -22.23 4.10
CA ASP A 300 1.63 -21.81 3.77
C ASP A 300 2.67 -22.80 4.30
N SER A 301 3.69 -23.10 3.48
CA SER A 301 4.74 -24.07 3.81
C SER A 301 5.53 -23.74 5.08
N SER A 302 5.72 -22.46 5.40
CA SER A 302 6.49 -22.04 6.58
C SER A 302 5.74 -22.34 7.87
N THR A 303 4.42 -22.12 7.91
CA THR A 303 3.59 -22.49 9.07
C THR A 303 3.56 -23.99 9.28
N LEU A 304 3.36 -24.79 8.21
CA LEU A 304 3.41 -26.25 8.34
C LEU A 304 4.77 -26.73 8.83
N GLY A 305 5.87 -26.22 8.25
CA GLY A 305 7.22 -26.58 8.68
C GLY A 305 7.47 -26.30 10.16
N ALA A 306 7.01 -25.15 10.67
CA ALA A 306 7.19 -24.79 12.07
C ALA A 306 6.42 -25.67 13.06
N ILE A 307 5.21 -26.14 12.70
CA ILE A 307 4.36 -26.93 13.62
C ILE A 307 4.59 -28.44 13.53
N LEU A 308 5.23 -28.92 12.46
CA LEU A 308 5.53 -30.34 12.26
C LEU A 308 6.83 -30.77 12.95
N ILE A 309 7.68 -29.84 13.41
CA ILE A 309 8.84 -30.15 14.24
C ILE A 309 8.33 -30.52 15.64
N ARG A 310 8.05 -31.81 15.84
CA ARG A 310 7.79 -32.40 17.15
C ARG A 310 8.98 -33.26 17.51
N ARG A 311 9.65 -32.94 18.63
CA ARG A 311 10.56 -33.91 19.27
C ARG A 311 9.69 -35.10 19.69
N ALA A 312 10.11 -36.32 19.37
CA ALA A 312 9.43 -37.51 19.85
C ALA A 312 9.35 -37.42 21.38
N ILE A 313 8.14 -37.27 21.91
CA ILE A 313 7.91 -37.43 23.33
C ILE A 313 7.92 -38.93 23.53
N SER A 314 9.09 -39.47 23.91
CA SER A 314 9.19 -40.85 24.37
C SER A 314 8.38 -40.94 25.67
N SER A 315 7.24 -41.63 25.60
CA SER A 315 6.47 -42.07 26.76
C SER A 315 7.24 -43.14 27.54
#